data_AF-A0A377WCX6-F1
#
_entry.id   AF-A0A377WCX6-F1
#
_cell.length_a   1.000
_cell.length_b   1.000
_cell.length_c   1.000
_cell.angle_alpha   90.00
_cell.angle_beta   90.00
_cell.angle_gamma   90.00
#
_symmetry.space_group_name_H-M   'P 1'
#
loop_
_entity.id
_entity.type
_entity.pdbx_description
1 polymer ?
#
loop_
_entity_poly.entity_id
_entity_poly.type
_entity_poly.pdbx_seq_one_letter_code
_entity_poly.pdbx_strand_id
1 'polypeptide(L)'
;MDKTPSQEMLAHAEKLCAQRGVRLTPQRLEVLRLMSLQQGAISAYDLLDLLREKEPQAKPPTVYRALEFLLEQGFVHKVESTNSYVLCHLFDQPTHSSAMFICDRCGVVKEEAAEGVEDIMHTLAARMGFALRHNVIEAHGLARAAWKSKPAAPRDTASTIILFSSKRKPAERLPQREKGLTARPCAIQTGTNTNASFFGSRNATSDSRSYAPSLRLLSQPDLSHSRNAP
;
A
#
# COMPACT_ATOMS: atom_id res chain seq x y z
N MET A 1 5.54 39.90 7.44
CA MET A 1 4.52 38.84 7.36
C MET A 1 5.27 37.58 6.93
N ASP A 2 5.86 36.88 7.89
CA ASP A 2 6.55 35.62 7.62
C ASP A 2 5.50 34.58 7.24
N LYS A 3 5.50 34.16 5.97
CA LYS A 3 4.75 32.98 5.57
C LYS A 3 5.48 31.79 6.17
N THR A 4 4.88 31.14 7.16
CA THR A 4 5.38 29.87 7.69
C THR A 4 5.49 28.90 6.51
N PRO A 5 6.57 28.10 6.38
CA PRO A 5 6.77 27.17 5.25
C PRO A 5 5.54 26.27 4.98
N SER A 6 4.76 25.96 6.01
CA SER A 6 3.50 25.22 5.90
C SER A 6 2.41 25.96 5.11
N GLN A 7 2.31 27.30 5.17
CA GLN A 7 1.28 28.07 4.46
C GLN A 7 1.53 28.11 2.95
N GLU A 8 2.80 28.24 2.54
CA GLU A 8 3.16 28.24 1.11
C GLU A 8 2.89 26.87 0.49
N MET A 9 3.21 25.80 1.22
CA MET A 9 2.94 24.43 0.80
C MET A 9 1.44 24.14 0.64
N LEU A 10 0.59 24.63 1.56
CA LEU A 10 -0.87 24.48 1.46
C LEU A 10 -1.44 25.26 0.27
N ALA A 11 -0.99 26.49 0.06
CA ALA A 11 -1.40 27.29 -1.10
C ALA A 11 -0.98 26.64 -2.43
N HIS A 12 0.19 25.98 -2.44
CA HIS A 12 0.66 25.22 -3.59
C HIS A 12 -0.21 23.97 -3.85
N ALA A 13 -0.56 23.22 -2.80
CA ALA A 13 -1.47 22.08 -2.92
C ALA A 13 -2.86 22.50 -3.44
N GLU A 14 -3.39 23.64 -2.98
CA GLU A 14 -4.65 24.23 -3.50
C GLU A 14 -4.55 24.54 -4.99
N LYS A 15 -3.46 25.18 -5.42
CA LYS A 15 -3.20 25.49 -6.82
C LYS A 15 -3.15 24.23 -7.68
N LEU A 16 -2.43 23.20 -7.23
CA LEU A 16 -2.35 21.91 -7.94
C LEU A 16 -3.71 21.22 -8.03
N CYS A 17 -4.51 21.25 -6.96
CA CYS A 17 -5.87 20.71 -6.98
C CYS A 17 -6.76 21.44 -7.99
N ALA A 18 -6.69 22.77 -8.04
CA ALA A 18 -7.43 23.57 -9.01
C ALA A 18 -7.02 23.25 -10.45
N GLN A 19 -5.72 23.11 -10.72
CA GLN A 19 -5.20 22.74 -12.04
C GLN A 19 -5.63 21.33 -12.48
N ARG A 20 -5.70 20.38 -11.54
CA ARG A 20 -6.13 19.00 -11.79
C ARG A 20 -7.66 18.84 -11.85
N GLY A 21 -8.43 19.89 -11.55
CA GLY A 21 -9.90 19.84 -11.52
C GLY A 21 -10.46 19.00 -10.36
N VAL A 22 -9.67 18.78 -9.30
CA VAL A 22 -10.07 17.99 -8.14
C VAL A 22 -10.43 18.89 -6.96
N ARG A 23 -11.39 18.47 -6.14
CA ARG A 23 -11.89 19.28 -5.04
C ARG A 23 -11.11 19.04 -3.74
N LEU A 24 -10.28 20.01 -3.35
CA LEU A 24 -9.71 20.07 -2.01
C LEU A 24 -10.75 20.67 -1.04
N THR A 25 -11.43 19.82 -0.27
CA THR A 25 -12.44 20.27 0.71
C THR A 25 -11.76 20.87 1.95
N PRO A 26 -12.46 21.69 2.76
CA PRO A 26 -11.88 22.23 4.01
C PRO A 26 -11.34 21.14 4.94
N GLN A 27 -12.01 19.99 4.99
CA GLN A 27 -11.59 18.84 5.77
C GLN A 27 -10.30 18.19 5.23
N ARG A 28 -10.17 18.02 3.90
CA ARG A 28 -8.94 17.50 3.27
C ARG A 28 -7.77 18.45 3.48
N LEU A 29 -8.03 19.76 3.37
CA LEU A 29 -7.04 20.81 3.65
C LEU A 29 -6.61 20.79 5.12
N GLU A 30 -7.55 20.59 6.05
CA GLU A 30 -7.24 20.50 7.48
C GLU A 30 -6.36 19.29 7.80
N VAL A 31 -6.67 18.12 7.23
CA VAL A 31 -5.84 16.92 7.37
C VAL A 31 -4.43 17.17 6.83
N LEU A 32 -4.31 17.77 5.65
CA LEU A 32 -3.01 18.13 5.06
C LEU A 32 -2.24 19.12 5.96
N ARG A 33 -2.94 20.11 6.52
CA ARG A 33 -2.37 21.09 7.46
C ARG A 33 -1.87 20.40 8.73
N LEU A 34 -2.64 19.49 9.33
CA LEU A 34 -2.23 18.77 10.53
C LEU A 34 -0.98 17.93 10.29
N MET A 35 -0.90 17.27 9.13
CA MET A 35 0.30 16.54 8.72
C MET A 35 1.50 17.48 8.52
N SER A 36 1.30 18.70 8.03
CA SER A 36 2.36 19.72 7.83
C SER A 36 3.00 20.24 9.10
N LEU A 37 2.34 20.02 10.24
CA LEU A 37 2.86 20.36 11.55
C LEU A 37 3.65 19.21 12.19
N GLN A 38 3.54 18.00 11.65
CA GLN A 38 4.27 16.84 12.15
C GLN A 38 5.68 16.81 11.58
N GLN A 39 6.66 16.47 12.42
CA GLN A 39 8.07 16.34 12.03
C GLN A 39 8.40 14.94 11.46
N GLY A 40 7.44 14.01 11.47
CA GLY A 40 7.61 12.63 11.08
C GLY A 40 6.30 12.01 10.62
N ALA A 41 6.30 10.69 10.48
CA ALA A 41 5.10 9.99 10.09
C ALA A 41 4.09 9.90 11.25
N ILE A 42 2.81 9.98 10.91
CA ILE A 42 1.70 9.94 11.88
C ILE A 42 0.73 8.82 11.52
N SER A 43 0.19 8.12 12.52
CA SER A 43 -0.84 7.10 12.27
C SER A 43 -2.18 7.75 11.91
N ALA A 44 -3.05 7.01 11.23
CA ALA A 44 -4.39 7.51 10.90
C ALA A 44 -5.23 7.84 12.15
N TYR A 45 -5.04 7.11 13.25
CA TYR A 45 -5.78 7.33 14.49
C TYR A 45 -5.27 8.53 15.27
N ASP A 46 -3.95 8.72 15.37
CA ASP A 46 -3.39 9.92 15.99
C ASP A 46 -3.79 11.17 15.21
N LEU A 47 -3.80 11.08 13.86
CA LEU A 47 -4.27 12.16 12.99
C LEU A 47 -5.77 12.44 13.17
N LEU A 48 -6.59 11.40 13.40
CA LEU A 48 -8.01 11.56 13.72
C LEU A 48 -8.20 12.28 15.05
N ASP A 49 -7.40 11.97 16.06
CA ASP A 49 -7.50 12.61 17.37
C ASP A 49 -7.13 14.09 17.29
N LEU A 50 -6.10 14.46 16.50
CA LEU A 50 -5.80 15.86 16.19
C LEU A 50 -6.95 16.53 15.42
N LEU A 51 -7.57 15.83 14.46
CA LEU A 51 -8.68 16.37 13.69
C LEU A 51 -9.91 16.64 14.58
N ARG A 52 -10.13 15.82 15.62
CA ARG A 52 -11.25 15.97 16.56
C ARG A 52 -11.18 17.23 17.41
N GLU A 53 -9.99 17.81 17.60
CA GLU A 53 -9.86 19.10 18.30
C GLU A 53 -10.63 20.21 17.58
N LYS A 54 -10.68 20.15 16.24
CA LYS A 54 -11.41 21.12 15.40
C LYS A 54 -12.76 20.60 14.92
N GLU A 55 -12.86 19.31 14.66
CA GLU A 55 -14.07 18.63 14.20
C GLU A 55 -14.44 17.46 15.13
N PRO A 56 -15.08 17.70 16.30
CA PRO A 56 -15.33 16.66 17.31
C PRO A 56 -16.16 15.46 16.81
N GLN A 57 -16.91 15.64 15.72
CA GLN A 57 -17.73 14.60 15.10
C GLN A 57 -16.96 13.72 14.11
N ALA A 58 -15.65 13.96 13.92
CA ALA A 58 -14.82 13.17 13.02
C ALA A 58 -14.74 11.71 13.47
N LYS A 59 -14.97 10.81 12.50
CA LYS A 59 -14.95 9.35 12.68
C LYS A 59 -13.83 8.76 11.82
N PRO A 60 -13.43 7.49 12.05
CA PRO A 60 -12.39 6.86 11.23
C PRO A 60 -12.62 6.97 9.71
N PRO A 61 -13.83 6.77 9.15
CA PRO A 61 -14.03 6.93 7.70
C PRO A 61 -13.69 8.33 7.17
N THR A 62 -13.77 9.35 8.02
CA THR A 62 -13.44 10.74 7.67
C THR A 62 -11.95 10.89 7.35
N VAL A 63 -11.07 10.40 8.23
CA VAL A 63 -9.62 10.53 8.04
C VAL A 63 -9.14 9.65 6.89
N TYR A 64 -9.65 8.42 6.75
CA TYR A 64 -9.24 7.53 5.66
C TYR A 64 -9.65 8.07 4.29
N ARG A 65 -10.83 8.66 4.14
CA ARG A 65 -11.26 9.30 2.88
C ARG A 65 -10.43 10.54 2.53
N ALA A 66 -9.95 11.26 3.55
CA ALA A 66 -9.04 12.37 3.33
C ALA A 66 -7.65 11.86 2.91
N LEU A 67 -7.11 10.86 3.61
CA LEU A 67 -5.81 10.25 3.29
C LEU A 67 -5.79 9.60 1.91
N GLU A 68 -6.84 8.86 1.53
CA GLU A 68 -6.99 8.27 0.19
C GLU A 68 -6.90 9.34 -0.90
N PHE A 69 -7.64 10.45 -0.74
CA PHE A 69 -7.54 11.58 -1.65
C PHE A 69 -6.12 12.17 -1.69
N LEU A 70 -5.48 12.38 -0.53
CA LEU A 70 -4.15 12.97 -0.48
C LEU A 70 -3.08 12.04 -1.11
N LEU A 71 -3.23 10.72 -0.98
CA LEU A 71 -2.39 9.70 -1.62
C LEU A 71 -2.56 9.72 -3.13
N GLU A 72 -3.81 9.72 -3.61
CA GLU A 72 -4.12 9.79 -5.06
C GLU A 72 -3.56 11.07 -5.71
N GLN A 73 -3.53 12.18 -4.97
CA GLN A 73 -2.95 13.43 -5.45
C GLN A 73 -1.43 13.52 -5.25
N GLY A 74 -0.78 12.53 -4.61
CA GLY A 74 0.66 12.53 -4.35
C GLY A 74 1.12 13.56 -3.33
N PHE A 75 0.24 14.06 -2.46
CA PHE A 75 0.61 15.00 -1.40
C PHE A 75 1.16 14.30 -0.16
N VAL A 76 0.81 13.03 0.03
CA VAL A 76 1.27 12.22 1.15
C VAL A 76 1.73 10.86 0.64
N HIS A 77 2.60 10.22 1.41
CA HIS A 77 3.02 8.85 1.21
C HIS A 77 2.58 8.01 2.38
N LYS A 78 2.29 6.74 2.11
CA LYS A 78 2.06 5.74 3.14
C LYS A 78 3.38 5.03 3.43
N VAL A 79 3.71 4.95 4.71
CA VAL A 79 4.83 4.15 5.22
C VAL A 79 4.25 2.80 5.63
N GLU A 80 4.45 1.80 4.77
CA GLU A 80 3.84 0.48 4.87
C GLU A 80 4.34 -0.31 6.09
N SER A 81 5.62 -0.22 6.42
CA SER A 81 6.22 -0.91 7.58
C SER A 81 5.61 -0.50 8.92
N THR A 82 5.15 0.75 9.06
CA THR A 82 4.65 1.32 10.31
C THR A 82 3.15 1.66 10.26
N ASN A 83 2.49 1.40 9.13
CA ASN A 83 1.09 1.79 8.89
C ASN A 83 0.81 3.27 9.20
N SER A 84 1.75 4.14 8.81
CA SER A 84 1.71 5.57 9.07
C SER A 84 1.79 6.38 7.78
N TYR A 85 1.59 7.69 7.87
CA TYR A 85 1.53 8.59 6.73
C TYR A 85 2.47 9.77 6.94
N VAL A 86 3.14 10.17 5.88
CA VAL A 86 4.07 11.31 5.86
C VAL A 86 3.74 12.22 4.68
N LEU A 87 4.04 13.50 4.82
CA LEU A 87 3.97 14.42 3.70
C LEU A 87 5.04 14.13 2.66
N CYS A 88 4.65 14.25 1.40
CA CYS A 88 5.57 14.30 0.29
C CYS A 88 6.25 15.68 0.26
N HIS A 89 7.55 15.74 -0.04
CA HIS A 89 8.27 17.00 -0.25
C HIS A 89 8.31 17.43 -1.74
N LEU A 90 7.88 16.55 -2.64
CA LEU A 90 8.02 16.69 -4.10
C LEU A 90 6.65 16.78 -4.80
N PHE A 91 5.82 17.76 -4.45
CA PHE A 91 4.45 17.91 -4.98
C PHE A 91 4.37 18.12 -6.51
N ASP A 92 5.42 18.67 -7.11
CA ASP A 92 5.46 19.05 -8.53
C ASP A 92 5.83 17.90 -9.45
N GLN A 93 6.32 16.79 -8.92
CA GLN A 93 6.75 15.65 -9.71
C GLN A 93 5.60 14.63 -9.77
N PRO A 94 5.03 14.36 -10.95
CA PRO A 94 4.04 13.29 -11.07
C PRO A 94 4.73 11.95 -10.79
N THR A 95 4.25 11.24 -9.77
CA THR A 95 4.65 9.87 -9.39
C THR A 95 6.16 9.63 -9.43
N HIS A 96 6.84 9.94 -8.33
CA HIS A 96 8.26 9.70 -8.17
C HIS A 96 8.54 8.48 -7.28
N SER A 97 9.61 7.76 -7.59
CA SER A 97 10.10 6.67 -6.75
C SER A 97 10.96 7.22 -5.61
N SER A 98 10.39 7.15 -4.41
CA SER A 98 11.03 7.61 -3.17
C SER A 98 11.47 6.45 -2.29
N ALA A 99 12.64 6.60 -1.69
CA ALA A 99 13.06 5.82 -0.54
C ALA A 99 12.73 6.57 0.75
N MET A 100 12.11 5.87 1.70
CA MET A 100 11.78 6.40 3.02
C MET A 100 12.76 5.87 4.07
N PHE A 101 13.50 6.77 4.71
CA PHE A 101 14.40 6.44 5.81
C PHE A 101 13.71 6.74 7.14
N ILE A 102 13.44 5.69 7.92
CA ILE A 102 12.60 5.73 9.11
C ILE A 102 13.49 5.58 10.35
N CYS A 103 13.38 6.52 11.29
CA CYS A 103 14.06 6.43 12.56
C CYS A 103 13.20 5.69 13.60
N ASP A 104 13.62 4.49 14.02
CA ASP A 104 12.86 3.66 14.97
C ASP A 104 12.78 4.26 16.38
N ARG A 105 13.62 5.25 16.69
CA ARG A 105 13.62 5.92 18.00
C ARG A 105 12.71 7.14 18.08
N CYS A 106 12.72 7.97 17.04
CA CYS A 106 12.03 9.27 17.08
C CYS A 106 10.89 9.40 16.07
N GLY A 107 10.67 8.40 15.21
CA GLY A 107 9.59 8.40 14.22
C GLY A 107 9.77 9.40 13.07
N VAL A 108 10.91 10.10 13.01
CA VAL A 108 11.24 11.00 11.90
C VAL A 108 11.46 10.15 10.65
N VAL A 109 10.84 10.58 9.55
CA VAL A 109 10.96 9.96 8.24
C VAL A 109 11.57 10.97 7.28
N LYS A 110 12.58 10.54 6.52
CA LYS A 110 13.20 11.33 5.47
C LYS A 110 12.93 10.69 4.12
N GLU A 111 12.38 11.48 3.21
CA GLU A 111 12.17 11.11 1.81
C GLU A 111 13.43 11.46 0.99
N GLU A 112 13.91 10.52 0.17
CA GLU A 112 14.99 10.72 -0.80
C GLU A 112 14.62 10.07 -2.13
N ALA A 113 15.04 10.67 -3.25
CA ALA A 113 14.85 10.07 -4.58
C ALA A 113 15.68 8.79 -4.73
N ALA A 114 15.09 7.75 -5.33
CA ALA A 114 15.67 6.42 -5.39
C ALA A 114 15.83 5.88 -6.83
N GLU A 115 16.13 6.75 -7.80
CA GLU A 115 16.22 6.42 -9.24
C GLU A 115 17.06 5.15 -9.50
N GLY A 116 18.26 5.06 -8.91
CA GLY A 116 19.14 3.90 -9.12
C GLY A 116 18.61 2.58 -8.53
N VAL A 117 17.77 2.62 -7.49
CA VAL A 117 17.15 1.42 -6.92
C VAL A 117 16.01 0.94 -7.81
N GLU A 118 15.24 1.87 -8.36
CA GLU A 118 14.15 1.59 -9.30
C GLU A 118 14.67 0.87 -10.55
N ASP A 119 15.78 1.32 -11.13
CA ASP A 119 16.41 0.70 -12.30
C ASP A 119 16.82 -0.76 -12.04
N ILE A 120 17.38 -1.03 -10.85
CA ILE A 120 17.76 -2.39 -10.44
C ILE A 120 16.52 -3.27 -10.35
N MET A 121 15.44 -2.78 -9.73
CA MET A 121 14.19 -3.52 -9.57
C MET A 121 13.53 -3.81 -10.93
N HIS A 122 13.52 -2.84 -11.85
CA HIS A 122 13.03 -3.05 -13.21
C HIS A 122 13.85 -4.09 -13.97
N THR A 123 15.16 -4.05 -13.85
CA THR A 123 16.06 -5.03 -14.49
C THR A 123 15.80 -6.44 -13.98
N LEU A 124 15.64 -6.62 -12.67
CA LEU A 124 15.33 -7.91 -12.06
C LEU A 124 13.94 -8.40 -12.48
N ALA A 125 12.94 -7.53 -12.47
CA ALA A 125 11.58 -7.86 -12.88
C ALA A 125 11.53 -8.31 -14.35
N ALA A 126 12.20 -7.60 -15.24
CA ALA A 126 12.29 -7.93 -16.66
C ALA A 126 12.91 -9.32 -16.89
N ARG A 127 13.99 -9.65 -16.17
CA ARG A 127 14.62 -10.99 -16.24
C ARG A 127 13.71 -12.13 -15.83
N MET A 128 12.73 -11.86 -14.97
CA MET A 128 11.78 -12.85 -14.47
C MET A 128 10.46 -12.88 -15.27
N GLY A 129 10.27 -11.98 -16.24
CA GLY A 129 8.97 -11.78 -16.88
C GLY A 129 7.90 -11.23 -15.91
N PHE A 130 8.34 -10.51 -14.86
CA PHE A 130 7.46 -9.95 -13.84
C PHE A 130 7.04 -8.52 -14.21
N ALA A 131 5.73 -8.26 -14.24
CA ALA A 131 5.18 -6.93 -14.50
C ALA A 131 5.16 -6.08 -13.22
N LEU A 132 6.29 -5.43 -12.92
CA LEU A 132 6.43 -4.52 -11.79
C LEU A 132 5.50 -3.31 -11.94
N ARG A 133 4.65 -3.06 -10.94
CA ARG A 133 3.67 -1.95 -10.95
C ARG A 133 4.04 -0.80 -10.01
N HIS A 134 4.60 -1.12 -8.87
CA HIS A 134 4.93 -0.15 -7.82
C HIS A 134 6.05 -0.71 -6.95
N ASN A 135 6.96 0.18 -6.53
CA ASN A 135 8.06 -0.12 -5.62
C ASN A 135 7.80 0.56 -4.27
N VAL A 136 7.99 -0.19 -3.19
CA VAL A 136 8.01 0.34 -1.82
C VAL A 136 9.43 0.17 -1.31
N ILE A 137 10.12 1.28 -1.05
CA ILE A 137 11.52 1.28 -0.59
C ILE A 137 11.56 1.97 0.78
N GLU A 138 11.74 1.16 1.82
CA GLU A 138 11.77 1.62 3.20
C GLU A 138 13.02 1.09 3.91
N ALA A 139 13.70 1.97 4.63
CA ALA A 139 14.91 1.64 5.38
C ALA A 139 14.74 2.08 6.84
N HIS A 140 14.85 1.11 7.76
CA HIS A 140 14.81 1.35 9.19
C HIS A 140 16.20 1.58 9.77
N GLY A 141 16.31 2.54 10.69
CA GLY A 141 17.55 2.84 11.36
C GLY A 141 17.43 3.95 12.39
N LEU A 142 18.51 4.71 12.56
CA LEU A 142 18.57 5.83 13.51
C LEU A 142 18.96 7.11 12.79
N ALA A 143 18.17 8.16 13.00
CA ALA A 143 18.49 9.50 12.54
C ALA A 143 19.76 10.07 13.19
N ARG A 144 20.36 11.09 12.56
CA ARG A 144 21.59 11.75 13.05
C ARG A 144 21.45 12.42 14.43
N ALA A 145 20.24 12.70 14.90
CA ALA A 145 20.04 13.15 16.29
C ALA A 145 19.99 11.96 17.27
N ALA A 146 19.43 10.83 16.83
CA ALA A 146 19.20 9.64 17.63
C ALA A 146 20.46 8.78 17.83
N TRP A 147 21.36 8.71 16.84
CA TRP A 147 22.64 7.97 16.99
C TRP A 147 23.62 8.66 17.96
N LYS A 148 23.57 9.99 18.07
CA LYS A 148 24.43 10.81 18.95
C LYS A 148 23.94 10.82 20.39
N SER A 149 22.64 10.63 20.60
CA SER A 149 22.09 10.48 21.94
C SER A 149 22.25 9.03 22.39
N LYS A 150 22.84 8.81 23.57
CA LYS A 150 22.75 7.51 24.26
C LYS A 150 21.27 7.09 24.29
N PRO A 151 20.96 5.78 24.17
CA PRO A 151 19.59 5.32 24.36
C PRO A 151 19.04 5.91 25.65
N ALA A 152 18.01 6.74 25.54
CA ALA A 152 17.19 7.03 26.69
C ALA A 152 16.57 5.69 27.10
N ALA A 153 16.69 5.35 28.40
CA ALA A 153 16.10 4.15 28.95
C ALA A 153 14.62 4.04 28.47
N PRO A 154 14.13 2.83 28.18
CA PRO A 154 12.76 2.65 27.73
C PRO A 154 11.83 3.37 28.71
N ARG A 155 10.98 4.27 28.18
CA ARG A 155 9.89 4.82 28.99
C ARG A 155 8.99 3.65 29.31
N ASP A 156 8.91 3.30 30.59
CA ASP A 156 7.95 2.34 31.13
C ASP A 156 6.55 2.67 30.61
N THR A 157 6.15 2.00 29.54
CA THR A 157 4.74 1.70 29.34
C THR A 157 4.53 0.46 30.16
N ALA A 158 3.73 0.59 31.21
CA ALA A 158 3.29 -0.52 32.05
C ALA A 158 2.58 -1.55 31.16
N SER A 159 3.34 -2.43 30.54
CA SER A 159 2.85 -3.66 29.97
C SER A 159 2.49 -4.53 31.16
N THR A 160 1.22 -4.48 31.55
CA THR A 160 0.61 -5.53 32.37
C THR A 160 0.77 -6.82 31.58
N ILE A 161 1.85 -7.54 31.85
CA ILE A 161 1.98 -8.94 31.47
C ILE A 161 0.86 -9.65 32.23
N ILE A 162 -0.25 -9.92 31.55
CA ILE A 162 -1.17 -10.97 31.98
C ILE A 162 -0.38 -12.26 31.78
N LEU A 163 0.29 -12.71 32.84
CA LEU A 163 0.75 -14.09 32.97
C LEU A 163 -0.52 -14.94 32.94
N PHE A 164 -0.90 -15.40 31.74
CA PHE A 164 -1.83 -16.51 31.57
C PHE A 164 -1.14 -17.73 32.19
N SER A 165 -1.40 -17.95 33.49
CA SER A 165 -1.07 -19.19 34.17
C SER A 165 -1.92 -20.28 33.54
N SER A 166 -1.41 -20.89 32.49
CA SER A 166 -1.94 -22.12 31.90
C SER A 166 -1.82 -23.22 32.95
N LYS A 167 -2.84 -23.34 33.80
CA LYS A 167 -3.10 -24.57 34.57
C LYS A 167 -3.32 -25.68 33.55
N ARG A 168 -2.26 -26.40 33.20
CA ARG A 168 -2.36 -27.67 32.48
C ARG A 168 -3.25 -28.59 33.30
N LYS A 169 -4.46 -28.87 32.80
CA LYS A 169 -5.27 -29.98 33.30
C LYS A 169 -4.47 -31.28 33.16
N PRO A 170 -4.43 -32.14 34.18
CA PRO A 170 -3.79 -33.45 34.05
C PRO A 170 -4.58 -34.31 33.04
N ALA A 171 -3.84 -35.10 32.26
CA ALA A 171 -4.38 -35.99 31.25
C ALA A 171 -5.29 -37.05 31.88
N GLU A 172 -6.57 -37.00 31.51
CA GLU A 172 -7.56 -37.99 31.90
C GLU A 172 -7.42 -39.22 31.00
N ARG A 173 -7.28 -40.39 31.63
CA ARG A 173 -6.96 -41.67 31.01
C ARG A 173 -8.22 -42.25 30.36
N LEU A 174 -8.26 -42.28 29.02
CA LEU A 174 -9.30 -42.97 28.25
C LEU A 174 -9.32 -44.47 28.59
N PRO A 175 -10.50 -45.07 28.82
CA PRO A 175 -10.62 -46.51 29.06
C PRO A 175 -10.46 -47.28 27.75
N GLN A 176 -9.66 -48.34 27.79
CA GLN A 176 -9.51 -49.29 26.69
C GLN A 176 -10.80 -50.07 26.52
N ARG A 177 -11.33 -50.09 25.29
CA ARG A 177 -12.41 -50.99 24.89
C ARG A 177 -11.83 -52.04 23.94
N GLU A 178 -11.88 -53.29 24.37
CA GLU A 178 -11.38 -54.44 23.63
C GLU A 178 -12.26 -54.79 22.42
N LYS A 179 -11.56 -55.09 21.32
CA LYS A 179 -11.76 -56.10 20.26
C LYS A 179 -13.19 -56.44 19.80
N GLY A 180 -13.41 -56.27 18.49
CA GLY A 180 -14.53 -56.85 17.73
C GLY A 180 -14.21 -56.92 16.24
N LEU A 181 -13.87 -58.12 15.78
CA LEU A 181 -13.40 -58.54 14.45
C LEU A 181 -14.45 -58.34 13.33
N THR A 182 -14.04 -57.90 12.14
CA THR A 182 -14.09 -58.67 10.86
C THR A 182 -13.91 -57.77 9.64
N ALA A 183 -12.97 -58.17 8.77
CA ALA A 183 -12.67 -57.54 7.50
C ALA A 183 -13.63 -58.04 6.40
N ARG A 184 -14.10 -57.15 5.52
CA ARG A 184 -14.64 -57.51 4.20
C ARG A 184 -14.06 -56.56 3.14
N PRO A 185 -13.60 -57.07 1.99
CA PRO A 185 -12.94 -56.27 0.96
C PRO A 185 -13.94 -55.45 0.14
N CYS A 186 -13.49 -54.26 -0.26
CA CYS A 186 -14.20 -53.31 -1.13
C CYS A 186 -14.25 -53.85 -2.56
N ALA A 187 -15.45 -54.17 -3.05
CA ALA A 187 -15.68 -54.51 -4.45
C ALA A 187 -15.81 -53.23 -5.28
N ILE A 188 -14.93 -53.12 -6.27
CA ILE A 188 -14.98 -52.11 -7.34
C ILE A 188 -16.13 -52.48 -8.26
N GLN A 189 -17.13 -51.60 -8.40
CA GLN A 189 -18.12 -51.67 -9.46
C GLN A 189 -18.08 -50.38 -10.28
N THR A 190 -17.45 -50.48 -11.45
CA THR A 190 -17.59 -49.57 -12.57
C THR A 190 -18.99 -49.76 -13.18
N GLY A 191 -19.91 -48.84 -12.90
CA GLY A 191 -21.23 -48.80 -13.53
C GLY A 191 -21.24 -47.78 -14.66
N THR A 192 -21.09 -48.24 -15.90
CA THR A 192 -21.51 -47.53 -17.10
C THR A 192 -23.03 -47.43 -17.11
N ASN A 193 -23.60 -46.23 -17.21
CA ASN A 193 -25.03 -46.09 -17.45
C ASN A 193 -25.30 -45.16 -18.65
N THR A 194 -25.69 -45.80 -19.74
CA THR A 194 -26.27 -45.23 -20.97
C THR A 194 -27.78 -45.10 -20.81
N ASN A 195 -28.32 -43.91 -21.09
CA ASN A 195 -29.61 -43.58 -21.73
C ASN A 195 -30.13 -42.24 -21.17
N ALA A 196 -30.11 -41.16 -21.95
CA ALA A 196 -30.97 -40.84 -23.09
C ALA A 196 -32.34 -40.26 -22.67
N SER A 197 -32.57 -39.05 -23.16
CA SER A 197 -33.85 -38.34 -23.37
C SER A 197 -34.70 -37.97 -22.14
N PHE A 198 -34.78 -36.67 -21.82
CA PHE A 198 -35.99 -35.87 -22.12
C PHE A 198 -35.75 -34.36 -21.93
N PHE A 199 -36.56 -33.59 -22.66
CA PHE A 199 -36.54 -32.15 -22.95
C PHE A 199 -36.55 -31.18 -21.75
N GLY A 200 -35.94 -30.00 -21.93
CA GLY A 200 -36.17 -28.83 -21.07
C GLY A 200 -35.28 -27.62 -21.36
N SER A 201 -35.61 -26.85 -22.40
CA SER A 201 -34.87 -25.64 -22.82
C SER A 201 -34.99 -24.49 -21.81
N ARG A 202 -33.92 -23.70 -21.63
CA ARG A 202 -33.91 -22.21 -21.77
C ARG A 202 -32.54 -21.60 -21.45
N ASN A 203 -31.90 -21.12 -22.51
CA ASN A 203 -31.07 -19.91 -22.69
C ASN A 203 -30.22 -19.36 -21.53
N ALA A 204 -28.90 -19.42 -21.71
CA ALA A 204 -28.00 -18.31 -21.42
C ALA A 204 -26.89 -18.27 -22.49
N THR A 205 -26.97 -17.30 -23.38
CA THR A 205 -26.00 -17.01 -24.43
C THR A 205 -24.71 -16.45 -23.82
N SER A 206 -23.62 -17.20 -23.90
CA SER A 206 -22.26 -16.71 -23.70
C SER A 206 -21.68 -16.31 -25.05
N ASP A 207 -21.62 -15.01 -25.33
CA ASP A 207 -20.97 -14.49 -26.53
C ASP A 207 -19.51 -14.17 -26.21
N SER A 208 -18.63 -15.04 -26.68
CA SER A 208 -17.18 -14.92 -26.62
C SER A 208 -16.70 -13.88 -27.63
N ARG A 209 -16.31 -12.69 -27.16
CA ARG A 209 -15.55 -11.73 -27.99
C ARG A 209 -14.08 -11.77 -27.63
N SER A 210 -13.37 -12.53 -28.46
CA SER A 210 -11.94 -12.48 -28.75
C SER A 210 -11.49 -11.03 -29.01
N TYR A 211 -10.51 -10.55 -28.24
CA TYR A 211 -9.75 -9.34 -28.56
C TYR A 211 -8.34 -9.76 -28.98
N ALA A 212 -8.09 -9.75 -30.28
CA ALA A 212 -6.76 -9.80 -30.86
C ALA A 212 -6.29 -8.37 -31.16
N PRO A 213 -5.05 -7.97 -30.85
CA PRO A 213 -4.54 -6.68 -31.28
C PRO A 213 -4.00 -6.77 -32.71
N SER A 214 -4.52 -5.89 -33.57
CA SER A 214 -4.09 -5.68 -34.95
C SER A 214 -2.65 -5.16 -35.01
N LEU A 215 -1.74 -6.01 -35.47
CA LEU A 215 -0.46 -5.60 -36.07
C LEU A 215 -0.73 -4.76 -37.32
N ARG A 216 -0.42 -3.46 -37.27
CA ARG A 216 -0.13 -2.67 -38.49
C ARG A 216 1.37 -2.46 -38.59
N LEU A 217 1.95 -3.19 -39.54
CA LEU A 217 3.28 -2.98 -40.08
C LEU A 217 3.23 -1.85 -41.13
N LEU A 218 4.39 -1.18 -41.28
CA LEU A 218 4.86 -0.36 -42.42
C LEU A 218 4.40 1.10 -42.51
N SER A 219 5.36 2.02 -42.32
CA SER A 219 6.08 2.63 -43.46
C SER A 219 7.23 3.51 -42.96
N GLN A 220 8.46 3.18 -43.36
CA GLN A 220 9.59 4.11 -43.38
C GLN A 220 9.43 5.08 -44.55
N PRO A 221 10.14 6.23 -44.51
CA PRO A 221 10.80 6.67 -45.73
C PRO A 221 12.28 7.01 -45.53
N ASP A 222 13.09 6.31 -46.33
CA ASP A 222 14.27 6.71 -47.09
C ASP A 222 15.23 7.79 -46.57
N LEU A 223 16.43 7.31 -46.26
CA LEU A 223 17.69 8.00 -46.50
C LEU A 223 17.92 8.20 -48.00
N SER A 224 17.99 9.44 -48.48
CA SER A 224 18.77 9.76 -49.68
C SER A 224 19.53 11.08 -49.52
N HIS A 225 20.73 11.05 -50.09
CA HIS A 225 21.80 12.05 -50.10
C HIS A 225 21.37 13.48 -50.47
N SER A 226 22.07 14.47 -49.89
CA SER A 226 22.64 15.56 -50.70
C SER A 226 23.81 16.25 -50.01
N ARG A 227 24.97 16.20 -50.65
CA ARG A 227 26.10 17.13 -50.47
C ARG A 227 25.69 18.50 -51.01
N ASN A 228 26.05 19.59 -50.33
CA ASN A 228 26.87 20.69 -50.89
C ASN A 228 26.87 21.92 -49.97
N ALA A 229 28.04 22.54 -49.90
CA ALA A 229 28.36 23.84 -49.32
C ALA A 229 27.70 25.00 -50.12
N PRO A 230 27.85 26.27 -49.71
CA PRO A 230 29.14 26.97 -49.64
C PRO A 230 29.58 27.40 -48.23
#